data_AF-A0A076HRN0-F1
#
_entry.id   AF-A0A076HRN0-F1
#
_cell.length_a   1.000
_cell.length_b   1.000
_cell.length_c   1.000
_cell.angle_alpha   90.00
_cell.angle_beta   90.00
_cell.angle_gamma   90.00
#
_symmetry.space_group_name_H-M   'P 1'
#
loop_
_entity.id
_entity.type
_entity.pdbx_description
1 polymer ?
#
loop_
_entity_poly.entity_id
_entity_poly.type
_entity_poly.pdbx_seq_one_letter_code
_entity_poly.pdbx_strand_id
1 'polypeptide(L)'
;MSELSIKIRIAERDYPMRVEPQDEERLRMAGRLLGERIKEFREQYGIQDKQDLLAMIALSTMADRLKVSKEKDGTDTVLTERLARLDELLSGVVLV
;
A
#
# COMPACT_ATOMS: atom_id res chain seq x y z
N MET A 1 8.57 -24.91 1.46
CA MET A 1 8.63 -23.85 2.49
C MET A 1 7.44 -24.06 3.42
N SER A 2 7.63 -24.04 4.73
CA SER A 2 6.56 -24.31 5.70
C SER A 2 5.68 -23.08 5.87
N GLU A 3 4.40 -23.18 5.51
CA GLU A 3 3.39 -22.18 5.80
C GLU A 3 3.19 -22.04 7.32
N LEU A 4 3.09 -20.80 7.81
CA LEU A 4 2.73 -20.49 9.19
C LEU A 4 1.22 -20.28 9.30
N SER A 5 0.62 -20.85 10.34
CA SER A 5 -0.78 -20.60 10.68
C SER A 5 -0.85 -19.42 11.65
N ILE A 6 -1.44 -18.30 11.22
CA ILE A 6 -1.60 -17.10 12.04
C ILE A 6 -3.08 -16.73 12.21
N LYS A 7 -3.36 -15.88 13.18
CA LYS A 7 -4.69 -15.28 13.41
C LYS A 7 -4.55 -13.76 13.41
N ILE A 8 -5.28 -13.09 12.51
CA ILE A 8 -5.33 -11.63 12.45
C ILE A 8 -6.69 -11.17 12.96
N ARG A 9 -6.69 -10.22 13.89
CA ARG A 9 -7.91 -9.62 14.43
C ARG A 9 -8.27 -8.34 13.69
N ILE A 10 -9.45 -8.28 13.09
CA ILE A 10 -9.98 -7.12 12.36
C ILE A 10 -11.40 -6.84 12.86
N ALA A 11 -11.68 -5.62 13.33
CA ALA A 11 -13.02 -5.18 13.74
C ALA A 11 -13.75 -6.15 14.71
N GLU A 12 -13.01 -6.70 15.69
CA GLU A 12 -13.47 -7.71 16.67
C GLU A 12 -13.70 -9.12 16.11
N ARG A 13 -13.24 -9.39 14.89
CA ARG A 13 -13.30 -10.72 14.28
C ARG A 13 -11.90 -11.28 14.09
N ASP A 14 -11.71 -12.54 14.50
CA ASP A 14 -10.47 -13.26 14.31
C ASP A 14 -10.51 -14.03 12.98
N TYR A 15 -9.55 -13.73 12.10
CA TYR A 15 -9.39 -14.36 10.80
C TYR A 15 -8.17 -15.29 10.84
N PRO A 16 -8.36 -16.61 10.93
CA PRO A 16 -7.28 -17.57 10.80
C PRO A 16 -6.84 -17.66 9.33
N MET A 17 -5.53 -17.65 9.08
CA MET A 17 -4.96 -17.76 7.73
C MET A 17 -3.60 -18.47 7.75
N ARG A 18 -3.25 -19.09 6.62
CA ARG A 18 -1.93 -19.66 6.38
C ARG A 18 -1.14 -18.69 5.51
N VAL A 19 0.07 -18.38 5.94
CA VAL A 19 0.92 -17.36 5.31
C VAL A 19 2.36 -17.84 5.24
N GLU A 20 3.12 -17.34 4.28
CA GLU A 20 4.55 -17.59 4.25
C GLU A 20 5.26 -16.78 5.36
N PRO A 21 6.38 -17.28 5.92
CA PRO A 21 7.11 -16.59 6.97
C PRO A 21 7.51 -15.15 6.60
N GLN A 22 7.82 -14.91 5.33
CA GLN A 22 8.19 -13.59 4.81
C GLN A 22 7.04 -12.57 4.81
N ASP A 23 5.79 -13.04 4.73
CA ASP A 23 4.61 -12.18 4.66
C ASP A 23 3.94 -11.96 6.03
N GLU A 24 4.29 -12.77 7.03
CA GLU A 24 3.66 -12.77 8.34
C GLU A 24 3.71 -11.38 9.01
N GLU A 25 4.89 -10.77 9.03
CA GLU A 25 5.08 -9.46 9.64
C GLU A 25 4.28 -8.38 8.91
N ARG A 26 4.33 -8.39 7.57
CA ARG A 26 3.60 -7.44 6.73
C ARG A 26 2.09 -7.54 6.94
N LEU A 27 1.56 -8.75 7.06
CA LEU A 27 0.15 -9.01 7.31
C LEU A 27 -0.28 -8.56 8.72
N ARG A 28 0.56 -8.79 9.74
CA ARG A 28 0.29 -8.25 11.09
C ARG A 28 0.30 -6.73 11.11
N MET A 29 1.26 -6.10 10.43
CA MET A 29 1.31 -4.64 10.30
C MET A 29 0.06 -4.10 9.62
N ALA A 30 -0.37 -4.71 8.52
CA ALA A 30 -1.60 -4.33 7.82
C ALA A 30 -2.84 -4.44 8.71
N GLY A 31 -2.93 -5.52 9.51
CA GLY A 31 -4.02 -5.68 10.48
C GLY A 31 -4.07 -4.58 11.55
N ARG A 32 -2.90 -4.17 12.07
CA ARG A 32 -2.80 -3.05 13.03
C ARG A 32 -3.24 -1.73 12.41
N LEU A 33 -2.70 -1.40 11.24
CA LEU A 33 -3.03 -0.15 10.52
C LEU A 33 -4.52 -0.07 10.16
N LEU A 34 -5.12 -1.20 9.74
CA LEU A 34 -6.54 -1.27 9.47
C LEU A 34 -7.37 -1.00 10.74
N GLY A 35 -6.95 -1.54 11.89
CA GLY A 35 -7.59 -1.28 13.18
C GLY A 35 -7.55 0.20 13.59
N GLU A 36 -6.45 0.89 13.31
CA GLU A 36 -6.30 2.34 13.54
C GLU A 36 -7.24 3.14 12.63
N ARG A 37 -7.21 2.88 11.30
CA ARG A 37 -8.13 3.51 10.33
C ARG A 37 -9.60 3.30 10.69
N ILE A 38 -9.97 2.13 11.21
CA ILE A 38 -11.33 1.85 11.72
C ILE A 38 -11.70 2.79 12.86
N LYS A 39 -10.81 3.04 13.82
CA LYS A 39 -11.08 3.95 14.93
C LYS A 39 -11.20 5.38 14.44
N GLU A 40 -10.26 5.84 13.61
CA GLU A 40 -10.25 7.19 13.04
C GLU A 40 -11.56 7.49 12.29
N PHE A 41 -11.97 6.60 11.39
CA PHE A 41 -13.20 6.80 10.61
C PHE A 41 -14.45 6.77 11.50
N ARG A 42 -14.44 5.95 12.56
CA ARG A 42 -15.57 5.88 13.50
C ARG A 42 -15.70 7.20 14.27
N GLU A 43 -14.58 7.75 14.72
CA GLU A 43 -14.54 9.02 15.44
C GLU A 43 -14.87 10.21 14.53
N GLN A 44 -14.37 10.20 13.29
CA GLN A 44 -14.55 11.30 12.34
C GLN A 44 -15.97 11.36 11.75
N TYR A 45 -16.57 10.21 11.42
CA TYR A 45 -17.84 10.17 10.70
C TYR A 45 -19.02 9.69 11.58
N GLY A 46 -18.77 9.25 12.81
CA GLY A 46 -19.82 8.76 13.72
C GLY A 46 -20.52 7.48 13.25
N ILE A 47 -19.92 6.75 12.30
CA ILE A 47 -20.52 5.55 11.69
C ILE A 47 -20.39 4.38 12.66
N GLN A 48 -21.53 3.80 13.05
CA GLN A 48 -21.57 2.61 13.90
C GLN A 48 -21.60 1.31 13.11
N ASP A 49 -22.09 1.35 11.86
CA ASP A 49 -22.13 0.17 11.00
C ASP A 49 -20.71 -0.24 10.56
N LYS A 50 -20.33 -1.48 10.87
CA LYS A 50 -18.99 -2.01 10.60
C LYS A 50 -18.75 -2.21 9.10
N GLN A 51 -19.78 -2.55 8.32
CA GLN A 51 -19.64 -2.77 6.88
C GLN A 51 -19.45 -1.45 6.14
N ASP A 52 -20.23 -0.42 6.48
CA ASP A 52 -20.11 0.91 5.87
C ASP A 52 -18.74 1.54 6.17
N LEU A 53 -18.29 1.39 7.43
CA LEU A 53 -16.98 1.85 7.85
C LEU A 53 -15.85 1.17 7.06
N LEU A 54 -15.92 -0.16 6.89
CA LEU A 54 -14.95 -0.91 6.09
C LEU A 54 -15.01 -0.51 4.61
N ALA A 55 -16.20 -0.28 4.06
CA ALA A 55 -16.38 0.18 2.69
C ALA A 55 -15.75 1.57 2.46
N MET A 56 -15.93 2.50 3.40
CA MET A 56 -15.30 3.82 3.34
C MET A 56 -13.77 3.74 3.40
N ILE A 57 -13.22 2.91 4.29
CA ILE A 57 -11.77 2.71 4.41
C ILE A 57 -11.22 2.09 3.13
N ALA A 58 -11.91 1.09 2.56
CA ALA A 58 -11.53 0.48 1.30
C ALA A 58 -11.52 1.52 0.15
N LEU A 59 -12.56 2.36 0.07
CA LEU A 59 -12.65 3.43 -0.93
C LEU A 59 -11.51 4.45 -0.78
N SER A 60 -11.28 4.95 0.43
CA SER A 60 -10.19 5.88 0.72
C SER A 60 -8.83 5.28 0.37
N THR A 61 -8.59 4.03 0.73
CA THR A 61 -7.31 3.34 0.45
C THR A 61 -7.09 3.17 -1.05
N MET A 62 -8.13 2.82 -1.82
CA MET A 62 -8.04 2.71 -3.27
C MET A 62 -7.82 4.07 -3.93
N ALA A 63 -8.48 5.13 -3.45
CA ALA A 63 -8.27 6.49 -3.92
C ALA A 63 -6.82 6.95 -3.66
N ASP A 64 -6.29 6.71 -2.46
CA ASP A 64 -4.91 7.03 -2.09
C ASP A 64 -3.92 6.25 -2.98
N ARG A 65 -4.17 4.96 -3.23
CA ARG A 65 -3.34 4.14 -4.11
C ARG A 65 -3.32 4.66 -5.55
N LEU A 66 -4.47 5.09 -6.08
CA LEU A 66 -4.57 5.66 -7.43
C LEU A 66 -3.83 7.00 -7.55
N LYS A 67 -3.84 7.82 -6.50
CA LYS A 67 -3.04 9.06 -6.45
C LYS A 67 -1.54 8.75 -6.49
N VAL A 68 -1.07 7.85 -5.62
CA VAL A 68 0.34 7.45 -5.58
C VAL A 68 0.80 6.81 -6.89
N SER A 69 -0.05 6.00 -7.54
CA SER A 69 0.28 5.42 -8.86
C SER A 69 0.51 6.50 -9.91
N LYS A 70 -0.34 7.53 -9.96
CA LYS A 70 -0.17 8.65 -10.89
C LYS A 70 1.12 9.44 -10.64
N GLU A 71 1.47 9.66 -9.37
CA GLU A 71 2.71 10.36 -9.01
C GLU A 71 3.96 9.55 -9.38
N LYS A 72 3.92 8.22 -9.20
CA LYS A 72 5.00 7.33 -9.60
C LYS A 72 5.19 7.30 -11.11
N ASP A 73 4.10 7.19 -11.88
CA ASP A 73 4.16 7.22 -13.33
C ASP A 73 4.81 8.52 -13.83
N GLY A 74 4.41 9.68 -13.27
CA GLY A 74 5.02 10.97 -13.61
C GLY A 74 6.49 11.12 -13.17
N THR A 75 6.89 10.46 -12.09
CA THR A 75 8.28 10.47 -11.63
C THR A 75 9.16 9.58 -12.50
N ASP A 76 8.68 8.40 -12.89
CA ASP A 76 9.41 7.46 -13.75
C ASP A 76 9.61 8.04 -15.16
N THR A 77 8.64 8.77 -15.72
CA THR A 77 8.82 9.48 -17.00
C THR A 77 9.89 10.56 -16.91
N VAL A 78 9.90 11.35 -15.83
CA VAL A 78 10.92 12.40 -15.65
C VAL A 78 12.31 11.81 -15.41
N LEU A 79 12.41 10.70 -14.68
CA LEU A 79 13.67 10.00 -14.45
C LEU A 79 14.20 9.37 -15.73
N THR A 80 13.35 8.74 -16.54
CA THR A 80 13.75 8.17 -17.83
C THR A 80 14.20 9.23 -18.82
N GLU A 81 13.54 10.39 -18.89
CA GLU A 81 14.00 11.54 -19.69
C GLU A 81 15.38 12.04 -19.22
N ARG A 82 15.60 12.14 -17.91
CA ARG A 82 16.90 12.56 -17.36
C ARG A 82 18.01 11.55 -17.64
N LEU A 83 17.73 10.26 -17.52
CA LEU A 83 18.68 9.20 -17.84
C LEU A 83 19.02 9.19 -19.34
N ALA A 84 18.03 9.34 -20.21
CA ALA A 84 18.23 9.43 -21.66
C ALA A 84 19.11 10.64 -22.02
N ARG A 85 18.88 11.80 -21.38
CA ARG A 85 19.73 12.99 -21.57
C ARG A 85 21.16 12.77 -21.09
N LEU A 86 21.36 12.06 -19.98
CA LEU A 86 22.70 11.72 -19.51
C LEU A 86 23.41 10.76 -20.47
N ASP A 87 22.69 9.79 -21.02
CA ASP A 87 23.22 8.85 -22.02
C ASP A 87 23.62 9.56 -23.33
N GLU A 88 22.82 10.53 -23.78
CA GLU A 88 23.14 11.39 -24.92
C GLU A 88 24.41 12.23 -24.68
N LEU A 89 24.56 12.79 -23.48
CA LEU A 89 25.76 13.54 -23.11
C LEU A 89 27.01 12.65 -23.03
N LEU A 90 26.88 11.43 -22.50
CA LEU A 90 27.99 10.49 -22.42
C LEU A 90 28.39 9.95 -23.79
N SER A 91 27.43 9.58 -24.63
CA SER A 91 27.69 9.13 -26.00
C SER A 91 28.33 10.21 -26.87
N GLY A 92 27.96 11.48 -26.67
CA GLY A 92 28.61 12.62 -27.33
C GLY A 92 30.07 12.84 -26.92
N VAL A 93 30.48 12.40 -25.74
CA VAL A 93 31.86 12.54 -25.21
C VAL A 93 32.76 11.36 -25.59
N VAL A 94 32.18 10.18 -25.88
CA VAL A 94 32.94 8.96 -26.24
C VAL A 94 33.35 8.90 -27.72
N LEU A 95 32.92 9.88 -28.55
CA LEU A 95 33.27 9.96 -29.98
C LEU A 95 34.52 10.80 -30.32
N VAL A 96 35.43 11.03 -29.36
CA VAL A 96 36.77 11.63 -29.59
C VAL A 96 37.85 10.68 -29.06
#